data_AF-A0A5P1EJP8-F1
#
_entry.id   AF-A0A5P1EJP8-F1
#
_cell.length_a   1.000
_cell.length_b   1.000
_cell.length_c   1.000
_cell.angle_alpha   90.00
_cell.angle_beta   90.00
_cell.angle_gamma   90.00
#
_symmetry.space_group_name_H-M   'P 1'
#
loop_
_entity.id
_entity.type
_entity.pdbx_description
1 polymer ?
#
loop_
_entity_poly.entity_id
_entity_poly.type
_entity_poly.pdbx_seq_one_letter_code
_entity_poly.pdbx_strand_id
1 'polypeptide(L)'
;MVGFYLAFSLLPLLGFNETEVLKLMSFQELKQTTIEVSVSEADIPKISSSVLEAENWLKSRVIFQSPNTKITSISVGKGVLCYKKLEPLWSSVLPSIKNLHSVLLKLEMTREIEISVSLSSDCLEQNQSASEFRGDIPKEMLKPLLRFLQDFNLTYSIEKQRYSQLKFVGMREEAKAMGRKFSS
;
A
#
# COMPACT_ATOMS: atom_id res chain seq x y z
N MET A 1 14.71 9.94 31.88
CA MET A 1 15.69 8.82 31.84
C MET A 1 15.92 8.18 33.23
N VAL A 2 14.95 8.25 34.16
CA VAL A 2 15.12 7.72 35.55
C VAL A 2 14.15 6.55 35.82
N GLY A 3 12.97 6.53 35.18
CA GLY A 3 11.98 5.47 35.38
C GLY A 3 12.36 4.09 34.82
N PHE A 4 13.28 4.02 33.85
CA PHE A 4 13.72 2.75 33.25
C PHE A 4 14.66 1.95 34.17
N TYR A 5 15.51 2.64 34.94
CA TYR A 5 16.44 1.99 35.88
C TYR A 5 15.73 1.42 37.13
N LEU A 6 14.64 2.06 37.58
CA LEU A 6 13.88 1.57 38.74
C LEU A 6 13.16 0.25 38.45
N ALA A 7 12.65 0.05 37.23
CA ALA A 7 12.05 -1.23 36.83
C ALA A 7 13.08 -2.38 36.77
N PHE A 8 14.34 -2.07 36.40
CA PHE A 8 15.41 -3.06 36.30
C PHE A 8 15.90 -3.57 37.66
N SER A 9 15.91 -2.73 38.70
CA SER A 9 16.32 -3.14 40.05
C SER A 9 15.29 -4.01 40.79
N LEU A 10 14.03 -4.05 40.31
CA LEU A 10 12.93 -4.81 40.92
C LEU A 10 12.76 -6.22 40.32
N LEU A 11 13.33 -6.50 39.16
CA LEU A 11 13.23 -7.81 38.48
C LEU A 11 13.83 -8.97 39.29
N PRO A 12 14.99 -8.83 39.99
CA PRO A 12 15.50 -9.88 40.86
C PRO A 12 14.62 -10.13 42.08
N LEU A 13 13.93 -9.09 42.59
CA LEU A 13 13.01 -9.19 43.72
C LEU A 13 11.72 -9.94 43.36
N LEU A 14 11.40 -10.02 42.06
CA LEU A 14 10.30 -10.80 41.51
C LEU A 14 10.71 -12.24 41.16
N GLY A 15 11.95 -12.64 41.44
CA GLY A 15 12.43 -14.03 41.26
C GLY A 15 12.86 -14.39 39.85
N PHE A 16 13.02 -13.42 38.94
CA PHE A 16 13.54 -13.68 37.60
C PHE A 16 15.05 -13.89 37.64
N ASN A 17 15.54 -14.94 36.98
CA ASN A 17 16.97 -15.17 36.81
C ASN A 17 17.55 -14.39 35.60
N GLU A 18 18.87 -14.21 35.52
CA GLU A 18 19.51 -13.46 34.43
C GLU A 18 19.14 -13.99 33.04
N THR A 19 18.98 -15.32 32.88
CA THR A 19 18.60 -15.91 31.60
C THR A 19 17.15 -15.62 31.20
N GLU A 20 16.23 -15.55 32.17
CA GLU A 20 14.85 -15.16 31.95
C GLU A 20 14.74 -13.67 31.65
N VAL A 21 15.53 -12.84 32.32
CA VAL A 21 15.63 -11.41 32.02
C VAL A 21 16.21 -11.20 30.62
N LEU A 22 17.29 -11.89 30.26
CA LEU A 22 17.85 -11.87 28.90
C LEU A 22 16.86 -12.38 27.85
N LYS A 23 16.04 -13.39 28.19
CA LYS A 23 15.00 -13.92 27.32
C LYS A 23 13.83 -12.95 27.17
N LEU A 24 13.43 -12.27 28.24
CA LEU A 24 12.43 -11.20 28.19
C LEU A 24 12.93 -9.99 27.40
N MET A 25 14.21 -9.64 27.54
CA MET A 25 14.87 -8.63 26.71
C MET A 25 14.96 -9.06 25.25
N SER A 26 15.24 -10.32 24.95
CA SER A 26 15.26 -10.82 23.56
C SER A 26 13.86 -11.00 22.97
N PHE A 27 12.83 -11.20 23.80
CA PHE A 27 11.43 -11.03 23.37
C PHE A 27 11.10 -9.55 23.10
N GLN A 28 11.81 -8.63 23.76
CA GLN A 28 11.70 -7.18 23.57
C GLN A 28 12.61 -6.62 22.45
N GLU A 29 13.58 -7.40 21.96
CA GLU A 29 14.08 -7.32 20.58
C GLU A 29 12.95 -7.76 19.64
N LEU A 30 11.92 -6.95 19.66
CA LEU A 30 10.71 -7.13 18.90
C LEU A 30 11.12 -7.15 17.44
N LYS A 31 10.83 -8.28 16.77
CA LYS A 31 10.91 -8.39 15.31
C LYS A 31 10.35 -7.10 14.72
N GLN A 32 11.23 -6.24 14.19
CA GLN A 32 10.82 -4.99 13.59
C GLN A 32 9.85 -5.35 12.46
N THR A 33 8.57 -5.08 12.64
CA THR A 33 7.58 -5.35 11.59
C THR A 33 7.69 -4.23 10.57
N THR A 34 8.21 -4.57 9.39
CA THR A 34 8.20 -3.68 8.23
C THR A 34 6.78 -3.64 7.68
N ILE A 35 6.16 -2.46 7.68
CA ILE A 35 4.79 -2.26 7.20
C ILE A 35 4.81 -1.40 5.94
N GLU A 36 4.04 -1.82 4.94
CA GLU A 36 3.65 -0.97 3.82
C GLU A 36 2.40 -0.17 4.21
N VAL A 37 2.42 1.13 3.95
CA VAL A 37 1.24 1.99 4.09
C VAL A 37 0.66 2.29 2.71
N SER A 38 -0.57 1.87 2.47
CA SER A 38 -1.31 2.25 1.27
C SER A 38 -1.93 3.64 1.46
N VAL A 39 -1.73 4.53 0.49
CA VAL A 39 -2.49 5.77 0.38
C VAL A 39 -3.95 5.44 0.08
N SER A 40 -4.86 5.96 0.90
CA SER A 40 -6.30 5.73 0.73
C SER A 40 -6.87 6.56 -0.42
N GLU A 41 -7.97 6.10 -1.00
CA GLU A 41 -8.73 6.84 -2.03
C GLU A 41 -9.03 8.29 -1.60
N ALA A 42 -9.42 8.48 -0.33
CA ALA A 42 -9.76 9.79 0.22
C ALA A 42 -8.55 10.72 0.39
N ASP A 43 -7.35 10.17 0.56
CA ASP A 43 -6.12 10.95 0.75
C ASP A 43 -5.50 11.41 -0.58
N ILE A 44 -5.76 10.70 -1.69
CA ILE A 44 -5.15 10.99 -3.01
C ILE A 44 -5.38 12.44 -3.45
N PRO A 45 -6.61 12.99 -3.46
CA PRO A 45 -6.81 14.38 -3.88
C PRO A 45 -6.00 15.36 -3.04
N LYS A 46 -5.97 15.14 -1.73
CA LYS A 46 -5.24 15.99 -0.78
C LYS A 46 -3.73 15.95 -1.03
N ILE A 47 -3.14 14.75 -1.09
CA ILE A 47 -1.70 14.57 -1.34
C ILE A 47 -1.32 15.13 -2.72
N SER A 48 -2.17 14.93 -3.73
CA SER A 48 -1.93 15.42 -5.10
C SER A 48 -1.91 16.95 -5.20
N SER A 49 -2.59 17.65 -4.28
CA SER A 49 -2.81 19.10 -4.37
C SER A 49 -1.55 19.93 -4.13
N SER A 50 -0.63 19.48 -3.27
CA SER A 50 0.63 20.17 -2.99
C SER A 50 1.64 19.30 -2.25
N VAL A 51 2.91 19.71 -2.33
CA VAL A 51 4.00 19.12 -1.53
C VAL A 51 3.77 19.29 -0.03
N LEU A 52 3.16 20.41 0.40
CA LEU A 52 2.83 20.65 1.81
C LEU A 52 1.80 19.64 2.33
N GLU A 53 0.76 19.35 1.56
CA GLU A 53 -0.24 18.37 1.95
C GLU A 53 0.32 16.94 1.97
N ALA A 54 1.22 16.61 1.04
CA ALA A 54 1.96 15.35 1.08
C ALA A 54 2.86 15.26 2.34
N GLU A 55 3.54 16.35 2.71
CA GLU A 55 4.37 16.41 3.92
C GLU A 55 3.52 16.23 5.19
N ASN A 56 2.35 16.86 5.25
CA ASN A 56 1.40 16.69 6.35
C ASN A 56 0.90 15.26 6.46
N TRP A 57 0.55 14.63 5.33
CA TRP A 57 0.12 13.24 5.29
C TRP A 57 1.24 12.31 5.79
N LEU A 58 2.47 12.46 5.28
CA LEU A 58 3.64 11.68 5.70
C LEU A 58 3.89 11.80 7.21
N LYS A 59 3.88 13.03 7.75
CA LYS A 59 4.04 13.23 9.20
C LYS A 59 2.97 12.47 9.97
N SER A 60 1.70 12.65 9.60
CA SER A 60 0.56 12.08 10.33
C SER A 60 0.43 10.55 10.24
N ARG A 61 0.84 9.94 9.12
CA ARG A 61 0.62 8.51 8.85
C ARG A 61 1.88 7.67 8.96
N VAL A 62 3.04 8.27 8.69
CA VAL A 62 4.30 7.56 8.52
C VAL A 62 5.29 7.85 9.63
N ILE A 63 5.44 9.11 10.01
CA ILE A 63 6.49 9.51 10.98
C ILE A 63 6.01 9.33 12.44
N PHE A 64 4.72 9.54 12.73
CA PHE A 64 4.17 9.40 14.09
C PHE A 64 3.78 7.97 14.51
N GLN A 65 4.36 6.93 13.88
CA GLN A 65 4.06 5.56 14.25
C GLN A 65 4.86 5.07 15.48
N SER A 66 4.31 4.02 16.11
CA SER A 66 4.85 3.37 17.30
C SER A 66 6.35 3.07 17.16
N PRO A 67 7.17 3.22 18.21
CA PRO A 67 8.63 2.98 18.18
C PRO A 67 9.03 1.58 17.67
N ASN A 68 8.06 0.67 17.63
CA ASN A 68 8.22 -0.72 17.30
C ASN A 68 7.83 -1.10 15.86
N THR A 69 7.39 -0.11 15.06
CA THR A 69 6.92 -0.31 13.69
C THR A 69 7.72 0.61 12.78
N LYS A 70 8.42 0.01 11.80
CA LYS A 70 9.13 0.80 10.79
C LYS A 70 8.36 0.72 9.49
N ILE A 71 7.84 1.86 9.04
CA ILE A 71 7.30 1.95 7.68
C ILE A 71 8.47 2.00 6.72
N THR A 72 8.45 1.11 5.74
CA THR A 72 9.51 0.96 4.75
C THR A 72 9.00 1.13 3.32
N SER A 73 7.67 1.12 3.13
CA SER A 73 7.05 1.29 1.82
C SER A 73 5.76 2.11 1.93
N ILE A 74 5.51 2.95 0.92
CA ILE A 74 4.25 3.64 0.70
C ILE A 74 3.74 3.24 -0.69
N SER A 75 2.57 2.61 -0.75
CA SER A 75 1.93 2.25 -2.02
C SER A 75 0.82 3.23 -2.38
N VAL A 76 0.81 3.71 -3.63
CA VAL A 76 -0.20 4.65 -4.15
C VAL A 76 -1.00 3.98 -5.27
N GLY A 77 -2.31 4.20 -5.31
CA GLY A 77 -3.16 3.72 -6.41
C GLY A 77 -3.83 2.37 -6.17
N LYS A 78 -3.55 1.70 -5.04
CA LYS A 78 -4.22 0.47 -4.62
C LYS A 78 -5.73 0.68 -4.58
N GLY A 79 -6.47 -0.13 -5.32
CA GLY A 79 -7.92 -0.03 -5.37
C GLY A 79 -8.47 1.20 -6.10
N VAL A 80 -7.60 2.03 -6.74
CA VAL A 80 -7.99 3.26 -7.43
C VAL A 80 -7.77 3.14 -8.94
N LEU A 81 -6.55 2.81 -9.35
CA LEU A 81 -6.24 2.65 -10.76
C LEU A 81 -7.03 1.47 -11.35
N CYS A 82 -7.61 1.70 -12.53
CA CYS A 82 -8.35 0.70 -13.33
C CYS A 82 -9.74 0.30 -12.78
N TYR A 83 -10.23 1.01 -11.77
CA TYR A 83 -11.63 1.00 -11.35
C TYR A 83 -12.37 2.19 -11.96
N LYS A 84 -13.29 1.92 -12.88
CA LYS A 84 -14.02 2.96 -13.62
C LYS A 84 -14.75 3.96 -12.72
N LYS A 85 -15.25 3.51 -11.56
CA LYS A 85 -15.90 4.39 -10.57
C LYS A 85 -14.96 5.45 -9.99
N LEU A 86 -13.66 5.20 -10.04
CA LEU A 86 -12.60 6.04 -9.48
C LEU A 86 -11.74 6.69 -10.57
N GLU A 87 -12.20 6.66 -11.82
CA GLU A 87 -11.57 7.33 -12.95
C GLU A 87 -11.22 8.81 -12.67
N PRO A 88 -12.06 9.60 -11.98
CA PRO A 88 -11.69 10.98 -11.64
C PRO A 88 -10.43 11.12 -10.77
N LEU A 89 -10.03 10.07 -10.04
CA LEU A 89 -8.85 10.08 -9.17
C LEU A 89 -7.58 9.63 -9.89
N TRP A 90 -7.70 9.03 -11.08
CA TRP A 90 -6.58 8.49 -11.84
C TRP A 90 -5.53 9.57 -12.17
N SER A 91 -5.98 10.76 -12.56
CA SER A 91 -5.11 11.90 -12.85
C SER A 91 -4.36 12.43 -11.63
N SER A 92 -4.86 12.15 -10.42
CA SER A 92 -4.26 12.57 -9.15
C SER A 92 -3.18 11.62 -8.63
N VAL A 93 -3.05 10.42 -9.20
CA VAL A 93 -2.05 9.43 -8.75
C VAL A 93 -0.63 9.91 -9.04
N LEU A 94 -0.34 10.38 -10.26
CA LEU A 94 1.00 10.85 -10.62
C LEU A 94 1.44 12.07 -9.78
N PRO A 95 0.63 13.14 -9.62
CA PRO A 95 0.98 14.24 -8.73
C PRO A 95 1.17 13.78 -7.27
N SER A 96 0.40 12.80 -6.79
CA SER A 96 0.56 12.27 -5.42
C SER A 96 1.95 11.66 -5.21
N ILE A 97 2.39 10.81 -6.13
CA ILE A 97 3.70 10.16 -6.09
C ILE A 97 4.81 11.20 -6.19
N LYS A 98 4.67 12.17 -7.11
CA LYS A 98 5.63 13.29 -7.26
C LYS A 98 5.80 14.08 -5.96
N ASN A 99 4.70 14.42 -5.32
CA ASN A 99 4.72 15.21 -4.09
C ASN A 99 5.34 14.39 -2.94
N LEU A 100 4.94 13.13 -2.75
CA LEU A 100 5.52 12.25 -1.73
C LEU A 100 7.02 12.04 -1.94
N HIS A 101 7.44 11.76 -3.18
CA HIS A 101 8.85 11.59 -3.52
C HIS A 101 9.66 12.86 -3.26
N SER A 102 9.09 14.03 -3.58
CA SER A 102 9.74 15.33 -3.30
C SER A 102 9.96 15.56 -1.81
N VAL A 103 9.00 15.16 -0.97
CA VAL A 103 9.15 15.24 0.49
C VAL A 103 10.22 14.27 0.98
N LEU A 104 10.23 13.02 0.52
CA LEU A 104 11.25 12.04 0.93
C LEU A 104 12.65 12.45 0.50
N LEU A 105 12.81 13.07 -0.68
CA LEU A 105 14.08 13.66 -1.11
C LEU A 105 14.53 14.77 -0.16
N LYS A 106 13.64 15.70 0.18
CA LYS A 106 13.92 16.82 1.11
C LYS A 106 14.32 16.33 2.51
N LEU A 107 13.77 15.20 2.94
CA LEU A 107 14.07 14.58 4.24
C LEU A 107 15.24 13.59 4.17
N GLU A 108 15.83 13.36 3.00
CA GLU A 108 16.88 12.35 2.76
C GLU A 108 16.46 10.91 3.13
N MET A 109 15.14 10.63 3.10
CA MET A 109 14.56 9.34 3.52
C MET A 109 14.30 8.38 2.35
N THR A 110 14.70 8.72 1.12
CA THR A 110 14.46 7.87 -0.08
C THR A 110 15.15 6.51 -0.03
N ARG A 111 16.12 6.32 0.87
CA ARG A 111 16.77 5.02 1.13
C ARG A 111 16.06 4.18 2.18
N GLU A 112 15.19 4.80 2.97
CA GLU A 112 14.51 4.17 4.11
C GLU A 112 13.05 3.85 3.79
N ILE A 113 12.42 4.67 2.95
CA ILE A 113 11.03 4.55 2.56
C ILE A 113 10.97 4.49 1.03
N GLU A 114 10.53 3.35 0.53
CA GLU A 114 10.22 3.15 -0.87
C GLU A 114 8.84 3.71 -1.20
N ILE A 115 8.69 4.34 -2.37
CA ILE A 115 7.37 4.67 -2.93
C ILE A 115 7.12 3.75 -4.10
N SER A 116 5.95 3.10 -4.10
CA SER A 116 5.52 2.21 -5.16
C SER A 116 4.12 2.57 -5.66
N VAL A 117 3.81 2.10 -6.87
CA VAL A 117 2.45 2.16 -7.43
C VAL A 117 1.81 0.79 -7.36
N SER A 118 0.60 0.71 -6.81
CA SER A 118 -0.19 -0.52 -6.82
C SER A 118 -1.27 -0.44 -7.90
N LEU A 119 -1.19 -1.36 -8.87
CA LEU A 119 -2.12 -1.52 -9.98
C LEU A 119 -2.97 -2.76 -9.74
N SER A 120 -4.24 -2.73 -10.13
CA SER A 120 -5.06 -3.95 -10.18
C SER A 120 -4.65 -4.84 -11.36
N SER A 121 -4.72 -6.17 -11.22
CA SER A 121 -4.67 -7.06 -12.38
C SER A 121 -5.77 -6.77 -13.40
N ASP A 122 -6.87 -6.16 -12.96
CA ASP A 122 -7.97 -5.73 -13.83
C ASP A 122 -7.53 -4.63 -14.80
N CYS A 123 -6.40 -3.96 -14.55
CA CYS A 123 -5.79 -3.05 -15.52
C CYS A 123 -5.38 -3.75 -16.81
N LEU A 124 -5.28 -5.08 -16.81
CA LEU A 124 -4.80 -5.87 -17.91
C LEU A 124 -5.93 -6.63 -18.59
N GLU A 125 -5.91 -6.63 -19.92
CA GLU A 125 -6.72 -7.47 -20.78
C GLU A 125 -5.81 -8.52 -21.45
N GLN A 126 -6.32 -9.74 -21.57
CA GLN A 126 -5.60 -10.83 -22.22
C GLN A 126 -5.79 -10.73 -23.73
N ASN A 127 -4.72 -10.47 -24.46
CA ASN A 127 -4.72 -10.37 -25.92
C ASN A 127 -3.82 -11.46 -26.50
N GLN A 128 -4.45 -12.50 -27.06
CA GLN A 128 -3.90 -13.59 -27.91
C GLN A 128 -2.66 -14.36 -27.39
N SER A 129 -1.62 -13.67 -26.93
CA SER A 129 -0.35 -14.20 -26.42
C SER A 129 0.26 -13.36 -25.28
N ALA A 130 -0.26 -12.17 -24.97
CA ALA A 130 0.27 -11.26 -23.97
C ALA A 130 -0.84 -10.59 -23.13
N SER A 131 -0.46 -10.06 -21.97
CA SER A 131 -1.32 -9.18 -21.18
C SER A 131 -0.98 -7.73 -21.51
N GLU A 132 -1.96 -6.96 -21.94
CA GLU A 132 -1.81 -5.54 -22.28
C GLU A 132 -2.70 -4.70 -21.37
N PHE A 133 -2.36 -3.42 -21.16
CA PHE A 133 -3.26 -2.52 -20.45
C PHE A 133 -4.57 -2.36 -21.24
N ARG A 134 -5.71 -2.38 -20.53
CA ARG A 134 -7.02 -2.21 -21.14
C ARG A 134 -7.11 -0.94 -21.97
N GLY A 135 -7.85 -1.00 -23.08
CA GLY A 135 -8.02 0.12 -23.99
C GLY A 135 -8.75 1.33 -23.41
N ASP A 136 -9.52 1.15 -22.34
CA ASP A 136 -10.26 2.21 -21.64
C ASP A 136 -9.38 3.06 -20.71
N ILE A 137 -8.13 2.63 -20.44
CA ILE A 137 -7.21 3.37 -19.59
C ILE A 137 -6.52 4.47 -20.42
N PRO A 138 -6.67 5.76 -20.05
CA PRO A 138 -6.06 6.86 -20.80
C PRO A 138 -4.53 6.72 -20.88
N LYS A 139 -4.01 6.53 -22.10
CA LYS A 139 -2.56 6.44 -22.35
C LYS A 139 -1.82 7.70 -21.91
N GLU A 140 -2.47 8.86 -21.97
CA GLU A 140 -1.95 10.15 -21.52
C GLU A 140 -1.73 10.22 -20.00
N MET A 141 -2.42 9.38 -19.22
CA MET A 141 -2.16 9.23 -17.79
C MET A 141 -1.10 8.16 -17.53
N LEU A 142 -1.21 7.01 -18.20
CA LEU A 142 -0.35 5.86 -17.93
C LEU A 142 1.10 6.10 -18.35
N LYS A 143 1.33 6.69 -19.54
CA LYS A 143 2.70 6.91 -20.04
C LYS A 143 3.51 7.83 -19.13
N PRO A 144 3.04 9.02 -18.72
CA PRO A 144 3.79 9.88 -17.82
C PRO A 144 4.01 9.25 -16.44
N LEU A 145 3.06 8.45 -15.96
CA LEU A 145 3.20 7.72 -14.70
C LEU A 145 4.35 6.71 -14.77
N LEU A 146 4.33 5.81 -15.76
CA LEU A 146 5.37 4.79 -15.93
C LEU A 146 6.74 5.42 -16.18
N ARG A 147 6.80 6.50 -16.96
CA ARG A 147 8.04 7.23 -17.22
C ARG A 147 8.62 7.84 -15.95
N PHE A 148 7.78 8.43 -15.11
CA PHE A 148 8.21 8.96 -13.82
C PHE A 148 8.76 7.86 -12.90
N LEU A 149 8.12 6.69 -12.85
CA LEU A 149 8.64 5.57 -12.05
C LEU A 149 10.02 5.13 -12.56
N GLN A 150 10.19 5.06 -13.88
CA GLN A 150 11.48 4.72 -14.49
C GLN A 150 12.57 5.77 -14.19
N ASP A 151 12.26 7.06 -14.35
CA ASP A 151 13.23 8.16 -14.15
C ASP A 151 13.78 8.20 -12.72
N PHE A 152 12.99 7.76 -11.74
CA PHE A 152 13.33 7.77 -10.32
C PHE A 152 13.59 6.37 -9.72
N ASN A 153 13.66 5.33 -10.56
CA ASN A 153 13.81 3.93 -10.14
C ASN A 153 12.78 3.51 -9.07
N LEU A 154 11.55 4.00 -9.18
CA LEU A 154 10.43 3.60 -8.32
C LEU A 154 9.77 2.34 -8.86
N THR A 155 9.19 1.55 -7.97
CA THR A 155 8.59 0.27 -8.32
C THR A 155 7.09 0.38 -8.56
N TYR A 156 6.53 -0.63 -9.22
CA TYR A 156 5.09 -0.85 -9.25
C TYR A 156 4.77 -2.32 -9.01
N SER A 157 3.62 -2.58 -8.40
CA SER A 157 3.09 -3.91 -8.12
C SER A 157 1.77 -4.11 -8.85
N ILE A 158 1.51 -5.33 -9.32
CA ILE A 158 0.23 -5.73 -9.90
C ILE A 158 -0.45 -6.67 -8.90
N GLU A 159 -1.51 -6.17 -8.27
CA GLU A 159 -2.28 -6.90 -7.27
C GLU A 159 -3.43 -7.67 -7.91
N LYS A 160 -3.49 -8.98 -7.63
CA LYS A 160 -4.62 -9.79 -8.04
C LYS A 160 -5.83 -9.50 -7.16
N GLN A 161 -6.93 -9.09 -7.77
CA GLN A 161 -8.21 -8.91 -7.08
C GLN A 161 -8.71 -10.24 -6.50
N ARG A 162 -8.97 -10.28 -5.18
CA ARG A 162 -9.60 -11.44 -4.49
C ARG A 162 -11.09 -11.64 -4.83
N TYR A 163 -11.73 -10.70 -5.54
CA TYR A 163 -13.17 -10.73 -5.82
C TYR A 163 -13.60 -11.66 -6.97
N SER A 164 -12.67 -12.29 -7.70
CA SER A 164 -13.01 -13.18 -8.81
C SER A 164 -13.46 -14.59 -8.40
N GLN A 165 -13.39 -14.96 -7.11
CA GLN A 165 -13.90 -16.26 -6.62
C GLN A 165 -15.38 -16.23 -6.21
N LEU A 166 -16.02 -15.07 -6.20
CA LEU A 166 -17.45 -14.91 -5.90
C LEU A 166 -18.21 -14.29 -7.08
N LYS A 167 -17.96 -14.78 -8.29
CA LYS A 167 -19.02 -14.76 -9.32
C LYS A 167 -19.91 -15.98 -9.07
N PHE A 168 -21.00 -15.75 -8.34
CA PHE A 168 -22.15 -16.62 -8.12
C PHE A 168 -22.19 -17.90 -8.97
N VAL A 169 -21.57 -18.98 -8.47
CA VAL A 169 -21.86 -20.35 -8.91
C VAL A 169 -23.33 -20.72 -8.56
N GLY A 170 -24.01 -19.94 -7.72
CA GLY A 170 -25.40 -20.15 -7.32
C GLY A 170 -26.48 -19.83 -8.38
N MET A 171 -26.22 -18.98 -9.38
CA MET A 171 -27.28 -18.59 -10.33
C MET A 171 -27.47 -19.58 -11.49
N ARG A 172 -26.56 -20.55 -11.67
CA ARG A 172 -26.65 -21.54 -12.75
C ARG A 172 -27.55 -22.73 -12.40
N GLU A 173 -27.58 -23.12 -11.13
CA GLU A 173 -28.45 -24.21 -10.65
C GLU A 173 -29.89 -23.74 -10.42
N GLU A 174 -30.12 -22.51 -9.95
CA GLU A 174 -31.46 -21.93 -9.84
C GLU A 174 -32.10 -21.65 -11.21
N ALA A 175 -31.32 -21.25 -12.21
CA ALA A 175 -31.83 -21.06 -13.58
C ALA A 175 -32.20 -22.39 -14.27
N LYS A 176 -31.50 -23.49 -13.95
CA LYS A 176 -31.87 -24.85 -14.38
C LYS A 176 -33.11 -25.36 -13.65
N ALA A 177 -33.25 -25.08 -12.34
CA ALA A 177 -34.44 -25.44 -11.57
C ALA A 177 -35.69 -24.67 -12.01
N MET A 178 -35.54 -23.47 -12.59
CA MET A 178 -36.65 -22.64 -13.11
C MET A 178 -37.05 -22.92 -14.57
N GLY A 179 -36.51 -23.96 -15.22
CA GLY A 179 -37.02 -24.46 -16.50
C GLY A 179 -36.96 -23.50 -17.69
N ARG A 180 -36.21 -22.39 -17.62
CA ARG A 180 -36.07 -21.48 -18.76
C ARG A 180 -34.99 -21.99 -19.70
N LYS A 181 -35.43 -22.53 -20.84
CA LYS A 181 -34.56 -22.72 -22.02
C LYS A 181 -34.17 -21.34 -22.56
N PHE A 182 -32.88 -21.02 -22.54
CA PHE A 182 -32.34 -20.00 -23.44
C PHE A 182 -31.98 -20.67 -24.76
N SER A 183 -32.53 -20.15 -25.85
CA SER A 183 -32.20 -20.59 -27.21
C SER A 183 -30.83 -20.05 -27.61
N SER A 184 -30.06 -20.96 -28.24
CA SER A 184 -28.73 -20.87 -28.87
C SER A 184 -27.56 -20.50 -27.98
#